data_AF-A0A3R9VCU2-F1
#
_entry.id   AF-A0A3R9VCU2-F1
#
_cell.length_a   1.000
_cell.length_b   1.000
_cell.length_c   1.000
_cell.angle_alpha   90.00
_cell.angle_beta   90.00
_cell.angle_gamma   90.00
#
_symmetry.space_group_name_H-M   'P 1'
#
loop_
_entity.id
_entity.type
_entity.pdbx_description
1 polymer ?
#
loop_
_entity_poly.entity_id
_entity_poly.type
_entity_poly.pdbx_seq_one_letter_code
_entity_poly.pdbx_strand_id
1 'polypeptide(L)'
;PTTAPTAGTPTPVPSGTPASAGSPPASPSALPPGTVPLGAHTLESVDRPDLYLTYAGDFAALGRLPEPGGAQARQRVTFTVVRGLADTRCVTFRASDGRYLRHHYLRLRLSTDDGSELFRKDATFCPRPGTVAGSVTLHSHNYPGSVVRHRDGGIWLDGSDGTPAFAGQASFVVRKAGAGS
;
A
#
# COMPACT_ATOMS: atom_id res chain seq x y z
N PRO A 1 40.23 -51.78 -39.21
CA PRO A 1 41.00 -51.20 -40.34
C PRO A 1 40.83 -49.68 -40.30
N THR A 2 41.92 -49.01 -39.95
CA THR A 2 42.11 -47.56 -39.85
C THR A 2 42.18 -46.92 -41.22
N THR A 3 41.58 -45.74 -41.39
CA THR A 3 42.14 -44.64 -42.20
C THR A 3 41.36 -43.34 -41.96
N ALA A 4 42.04 -42.35 -41.36
CA ALA A 4 41.82 -40.94 -41.66
C ALA A 4 42.51 -40.60 -43.00
N PRO A 5 42.19 -39.47 -43.67
CA PRO A 5 43.13 -38.33 -43.58
C PRO A 5 42.55 -36.90 -43.73
N THR A 6 43.32 -35.98 -43.14
CA THR A 6 43.77 -34.63 -43.58
C THR A 6 42.83 -33.42 -43.64
N ALA A 7 43.38 -32.37 -43.01
CA ALA A 7 42.94 -31.00 -42.81
C ALA A 7 42.93 -30.10 -44.06
N GLY A 8 42.11 -29.06 -44.00
CA GLY A 8 42.23 -27.83 -44.78
C GLY A 8 41.70 -26.64 -43.97
N THR A 9 42.59 -25.72 -43.61
CA THR A 9 42.27 -24.42 -43.00
C THR A 9 41.88 -23.41 -44.09
N PRO A 10 40.91 -22.52 -43.81
CA PRO A 10 41.16 -21.11 -44.09
C PRO A 10 40.83 -20.14 -42.94
N THR A 11 41.47 -18.99 -43.06
CA THR A 11 41.74 -17.85 -42.16
C THR A 11 40.55 -17.00 -41.65
N PRO A 12 40.77 -16.10 -40.65
CA PRO A 12 39.75 -15.44 -39.83
C PRO A 12 39.28 -14.07 -40.37
N VAL A 13 38.04 -13.68 -40.06
CA VAL A 13 37.48 -12.30 -40.19
C VAL A 13 36.39 -12.08 -39.12
N PRO A 14 36.02 -10.83 -38.76
CA PRO A 14 36.53 -10.10 -37.60
C PRO A 14 35.51 -9.97 -36.44
N SER A 15 36.01 -9.48 -35.31
CA SER A 15 35.26 -9.09 -34.12
C SER A 15 34.06 -8.18 -34.42
N GLY A 16 32.85 -8.72 -34.24
CA GLY A 16 31.64 -7.92 -34.06
C GLY A 16 31.37 -7.74 -32.58
N THR A 17 31.79 -6.61 -32.02
CA THR A 17 31.34 -6.13 -30.71
C THR A 17 29.81 -6.05 -30.72
N PRO A 18 29.07 -6.77 -29.84
CA PRO A 18 27.67 -6.41 -29.64
C PRO A 18 27.64 -5.04 -28.96
N ALA A 19 27.14 -4.07 -29.71
CA ALA A 19 26.87 -2.72 -29.27
C ALA A 19 26.08 -2.76 -27.95
N SER A 20 26.55 -1.97 -26.98
CA SER A 20 25.84 -1.66 -25.75
C SER A 20 24.45 -1.14 -26.11
N ALA A 21 23.44 -2.00 -26.00
CA ALA A 21 22.06 -1.60 -26.12
C ALA A 21 21.76 -0.71 -24.91
N GLY A 22 21.67 0.59 -25.18
CA GLY A 22 21.33 1.59 -24.17
C GLY A 22 20.08 1.18 -23.42
N SER A 23 20.17 1.21 -22.09
CA SER A 23 19.03 1.02 -21.19
C SER A 23 17.86 1.91 -21.66
N PRO A 24 16.63 1.38 -21.78
CA PRO A 24 15.48 2.22 -22.04
C PRO A 24 15.35 3.26 -20.91
N PRO A 25 14.88 4.49 -21.19
CA PRO A 25 14.61 5.46 -20.14
C PRO A 25 13.58 4.84 -19.19
N ALA A 26 13.91 4.84 -17.90
CA ALA A 26 13.04 4.33 -16.86
C ALA A 26 11.66 4.97 -17.00
N SER A 27 10.65 4.15 -17.31
CA SER A 27 9.25 4.51 -17.11
C SER A 27 9.09 4.98 -15.66
N PRO A 28 8.21 5.97 -15.36
CA PRO A 28 8.02 6.43 -14.00
C PRO A 28 7.67 5.21 -13.13
N SER A 29 8.58 4.87 -12.22
CA SER A 29 8.56 3.64 -11.45
C SER A 29 7.15 3.36 -10.93
N ALA A 30 6.52 2.33 -11.48
CA ALA A 30 5.37 1.73 -10.83
C ALA A 30 5.80 1.43 -9.39
N LEU A 31 5.02 1.89 -8.41
CA LEU A 31 5.31 1.59 -7.02
C LEU A 31 5.45 0.07 -6.85
N PRO A 32 6.44 -0.41 -6.07
CA PRO A 32 6.53 -1.84 -5.79
C PRO A 32 5.18 -2.30 -5.23
N PRO A 33 4.63 -3.40 -5.77
CA PRO A 33 3.30 -3.87 -5.39
C PRO A 33 3.24 -4.09 -3.88
N GLY A 34 2.17 -3.63 -3.24
CA GLY A 34 1.99 -3.81 -1.80
C GLY A 34 2.81 -2.87 -0.92
N THR A 35 3.21 -1.69 -1.42
CA THR A 35 3.83 -0.64 -0.58
C THR A 35 2.92 0.57 -0.50
N VAL A 36 2.84 1.19 0.68
CA VAL A 36 2.24 2.52 0.85
C VAL A 36 3.38 3.53 0.93
N PRO A 37 3.51 4.47 -0.03
CA PRO A 37 4.53 5.51 0.04
C PRO A 37 4.31 6.42 1.25
N LEU A 38 5.39 7.01 1.74
CA LEU A 38 5.33 7.98 2.83
C LEU A 38 4.80 9.32 2.32
N GLY A 39 4.09 10.05 3.19
CA GLY A 39 3.50 11.35 2.87
C GLY A 39 1.97 11.34 2.86
N ALA A 40 1.36 12.37 2.29
CA ALA A 40 -0.09 12.54 2.30
C ALA A 40 -0.78 11.68 1.23
N HIS A 41 -1.66 10.79 1.67
CA HIS A 41 -2.37 9.84 0.82
C HIS A 41 -3.85 9.71 1.17
N THR A 42 -4.65 9.38 0.15
CA THR A 42 -6.01 8.90 0.31
C THR A 42 -6.04 7.40 0.00
N LEU A 43 -6.95 6.67 0.65
CA LEU A 43 -7.10 5.23 0.49
C LEU A 43 -8.53 4.94 0.01
N GLU A 44 -8.69 4.57 -1.24
CA GLU A 44 -9.98 4.24 -1.86
C GLU A 44 -10.30 2.76 -1.70
N SER A 45 -11.52 2.39 -1.31
CA SER A 45 -11.93 0.98 -1.21
C SER A 45 -12.01 0.35 -2.61
N VAL A 46 -11.48 -0.85 -2.78
CA VAL A 46 -11.53 -1.55 -4.07
C VAL A 46 -12.95 -2.05 -4.39
N ASP A 47 -13.67 -2.57 -3.40
CA ASP A 47 -15.02 -3.13 -3.59
C ASP A 47 -16.14 -2.08 -3.47
N ARG A 48 -15.82 -0.87 -2.99
CA ARG A 48 -16.70 0.30 -2.94
C ARG A 48 -16.00 1.49 -3.60
N PRO A 49 -15.94 1.52 -4.94
CA PRO A 49 -15.31 2.62 -5.67
C PRO A 49 -15.94 3.96 -5.27
N ASP A 50 -15.16 5.03 -5.36
CA ASP A 50 -15.51 6.40 -4.92
C ASP A 50 -15.68 6.58 -3.40
N LEU A 51 -15.51 5.52 -2.60
CA LEU A 51 -15.47 5.61 -1.15
C LEU A 51 -14.05 5.47 -0.62
N TYR A 52 -13.67 6.41 0.23
CA TYR A 52 -12.33 6.55 0.77
C TYR A 52 -12.35 6.32 2.28
N LEU A 53 -11.24 5.80 2.81
CA LEU A 53 -11.00 5.79 4.24
C LEU A 53 -11.13 7.22 4.79
N THR A 54 -11.96 7.36 5.80
CA THR A 54 -12.23 8.61 6.50
C THR A 54 -12.47 8.32 7.98
N TYR A 55 -12.81 9.36 8.76
CA TYR A 55 -13.23 9.19 10.13
C TYR A 55 -14.36 10.13 10.53
N ALA A 56 -15.22 9.64 11.42
CA ALA A 56 -16.30 10.38 12.06
C ALA A 56 -16.14 10.30 13.58
N GLY A 57 -15.89 11.46 14.21
CA GLY A 57 -15.43 11.50 15.60
C GLY A 57 -14.11 10.76 15.75
N ASP A 58 -14.17 9.61 16.40
CA ASP A 58 -13.01 8.76 16.63
C ASP A 58 -12.95 7.56 15.69
N PHE A 59 -14.05 7.15 15.07
CA PHE A 59 -14.08 5.87 14.37
C PHE A 59 -13.78 6.04 12.89
N ALA A 60 -12.99 5.11 12.36
CA ALA A 60 -12.73 5.03 10.93
C ALA A 60 -13.95 4.45 10.20
N ALA A 61 -14.21 4.99 9.01
CA ALA A 61 -15.33 4.62 8.15
C ALA A 61 -14.91 4.79 6.68
N LEU A 62 -15.83 4.45 5.77
CA LEU A 62 -15.75 4.84 4.37
C LEU A 62 -16.64 6.06 4.11
N GLY A 63 -16.15 6.99 3.29
CA GLY A 63 -16.91 8.19 2.90
C GLY A 63 -16.47 8.73 1.55
N ARG A 64 -17.33 9.53 0.91
CA ARG A 64 -17.02 10.14 -0.38
C ARG A 64 -15.94 11.21 -0.24
N LEU A 65 -15.14 11.39 -1.29
CA LEU A 65 -14.35 12.60 -1.44
C LEU A 65 -15.31 13.80 -1.50
N PRO A 66 -15.04 14.88 -0.74
CA PRO A 66 -15.84 16.09 -0.84
C PRO A 66 -15.53 16.86 -2.12
N GLU A 67 -16.52 17.63 -2.58
CA GLU A 67 -16.38 18.59 -3.67
C GLU A 67 -15.19 19.54 -3.45
N PRO A 68 -14.55 20.01 -4.54
CA PRO A 68 -13.51 21.04 -4.44
C PRO A 68 -14.04 22.27 -3.68
N GLY A 69 -13.35 22.65 -2.59
CA GLY A 69 -13.78 23.67 -1.63
C GLY A 69 -14.10 23.14 -0.23
N GLY A 70 -14.36 21.83 -0.08
CA GLY A 70 -14.58 21.17 1.21
C GLY A 70 -13.29 20.86 1.98
N ALA A 71 -12.47 21.87 2.30
CA ALA A 71 -11.13 21.67 2.88
C ALA A 71 -11.11 20.78 4.13
N GLN A 72 -12.04 20.99 5.06
CA GLN A 72 -12.11 20.21 6.29
C GLN A 72 -12.53 18.75 6.06
N ALA A 73 -13.45 18.50 5.12
CA ALA A 73 -13.82 17.14 4.75
C ALA A 73 -12.67 16.44 4.00
N ARG A 74 -11.89 17.18 3.21
CA ARG A 74 -10.76 16.66 2.44
C ARG A 74 -9.58 16.30 3.34
N GLN A 75 -9.41 17.02 4.44
CA GLN A 75 -8.49 16.67 5.52
C GLN A 75 -8.84 15.33 6.18
N ARG A 76 -10.13 15.00 6.35
CA ARG A 76 -10.54 13.75 7.02
C ARG A 76 -10.31 12.48 6.19
N VAL A 77 -10.28 12.61 4.87
CA VAL A 77 -9.98 11.50 3.93
C VAL A 77 -8.48 11.41 3.61
N THR A 78 -7.67 12.35 4.09
CA THR A 78 -6.24 12.40 3.85
C THR A 78 -5.46 12.00 5.09
N PHE A 79 -4.63 10.97 4.96
CA PHE A 79 -3.75 10.51 6.03
C PHE A 79 -2.30 10.76 5.65
N THR A 80 -1.53 11.27 6.60
CA THR A 80 -0.08 11.31 6.49
C THR A 80 0.47 9.93 6.87
N VAL A 81 1.02 9.24 5.89
CA VAL A 81 1.68 7.95 6.07
C VAL A 81 3.10 8.18 6.53
N VAL A 82 3.45 7.60 7.67
CA VAL A 82 4.79 7.62 8.25
C VAL A 82 5.30 6.19 8.43
N ARG A 83 6.59 6.04 8.73
CA ARG A 83 7.15 4.73 9.13
C ARG A 83 6.41 4.21 10.37
N GLY A 84 6.20 2.91 10.42
CA GLY A 84 5.49 2.25 11.52
C GLY A 84 6.14 2.56 12.86
N LEU A 85 5.31 2.84 13.87
CA LEU A 85 5.79 3.19 15.21
C LEU A 85 6.40 1.99 15.96
N ALA A 86 5.99 0.77 15.63
CA ALA A 86 6.55 -0.47 16.17
C ALA A 86 7.58 -1.13 15.24
N ASP A 87 7.45 -0.97 13.92
CA ASP A 87 8.34 -1.55 12.92
C ASP A 87 8.48 -0.60 11.72
N THR A 88 9.70 -0.13 11.46
CA THR A 88 9.99 0.83 10.40
C THR A 88 9.83 0.29 8.98
N ARG A 89 9.67 -1.04 8.82
CA ARG A 89 9.35 -1.69 7.54
C ARG A 89 7.85 -1.64 7.22
N CYS A 90 7.03 -1.31 8.23
CA CYS A 90 5.59 -1.15 8.13
C CYS A 90 5.24 0.35 8.18
N VAL A 91 3.95 0.68 8.20
CA VAL A 91 3.46 2.06 8.15
C VAL A 91 2.49 2.36 9.29
N THR A 92 2.34 3.65 9.58
CA THR A 92 1.32 4.20 10.47
C THR A 92 0.63 5.36 9.75
N PHE A 93 -0.66 5.54 9.99
CA PHE A 93 -1.48 6.59 9.38
C PHE A 93 -1.83 7.66 10.41
N ARG A 94 -1.45 8.91 10.13
CA ARG A 94 -1.74 10.06 10.98
C ARG A 94 -2.76 10.99 10.31
N ALA A 95 -3.84 11.32 11.01
CA ALA A 95 -4.82 12.30 10.53
C ALA A 95 -4.29 13.74 10.66
N SER A 96 -4.96 14.68 10.00
CA SER A 96 -4.62 16.11 10.04
C SER A 96 -4.73 16.73 11.44
N ASP A 97 -5.55 16.16 12.32
CA ASP A 97 -5.72 16.59 13.72
C ASP A 97 -4.59 16.06 14.64
N GLY A 98 -3.63 15.32 14.07
CA GLY A 98 -2.46 14.82 14.77
C GLY A 98 -2.63 13.43 15.39
N ARG A 99 -3.86 12.88 15.45
CA ARG A 99 -4.14 11.54 15.96
C ARG A 99 -3.73 10.46 14.96
N TYR A 100 -3.57 9.24 15.45
CA TYR A 100 -3.18 8.08 14.63
C TYR A 100 -4.30 7.07 14.51
N LEU A 101 -4.39 6.46 13.34
CA LEU A 101 -5.23 5.30 13.13
C LEU A 101 -4.63 4.10 13.86
N ARG A 102 -5.42 3.44 14.68
CA ARG A 102 -5.05 2.19 15.37
C ARG A 102 -6.25 1.27 15.45
N HIS A 103 -6.00 -0.03 15.63
CA HIS A 103 -7.08 -0.92 16.05
C HIS A 103 -7.29 -0.83 17.57
N HIS A 104 -8.54 -0.97 17.99
CA HIS A 104 -8.94 -1.08 19.40
C HIS A 104 -10.22 -1.90 19.48
N TYR A 105 -10.22 -2.99 20.26
CA TYR A 105 -11.29 -3.99 20.21
C TYR A 105 -11.64 -4.41 18.77
N LEU A 106 -10.60 -4.61 17.94
CA LEU A 106 -10.69 -4.96 16.52
C LEU A 106 -11.34 -3.89 15.62
N ARG A 107 -11.75 -2.73 16.15
CA ARG A 107 -12.28 -1.63 15.34
C ARG A 107 -11.22 -0.56 15.13
N LEU A 108 -11.13 -0.03 13.91
CA LEU A 108 -10.18 1.04 13.62
C LEU A 108 -10.72 2.38 14.13
N ARG A 109 -9.88 3.10 14.86
CA ARG A 109 -10.17 4.42 15.41
C ARG A 109 -8.95 5.33 15.39
N LEU A 110 -9.21 6.62 15.49
CA LEU A 110 -8.24 7.68 15.72
C LEU A 110 -7.98 7.77 17.23
N SER A 111 -6.72 7.89 17.60
CA SER A 111 -6.30 8.01 19.00
C SER A 111 -5.04 8.87 19.11
N THR A 112 -4.93 9.60 20.22
CA THR A 112 -3.68 10.27 20.58
C THR A 112 -2.64 9.22 20.97
N ASP A 113 -1.42 9.38 20.49
CA ASP A 113 -0.28 8.54 20.89
C ASP A 113 0.07 8.81 22.35
N ASP A 114 -0.01 7.77 23.18
CA ASP A 114 0.32 7.79 24.60
C ASP A 114 1.77 7.32 24.89
N GLY A 115 2.54 7.03 23.84
CA GLY A 115 3.92 6.54 23.92
C GLY A 115 4.04 5.07 24.31
N SER A 116 2.93 4.38 24.60
CA SER A 116 2.95 3.00 25.03
C SER A 116 3.37 2.06 23.89
N GLU A 117 3.98 0.93 24.25
CA GLU A 117 4.28 -0.12 23.28
C GLU A 117 3.02 -0.70 22.64
N LEU A 118 1.94 -0.81 23.41
CA LEU A 118 0.64 -1.27 22.92
C LEU A 118 0.11 -0.35 21.82
N PHE A 119 0.10 0.96 22.06
CA PHE A 119 -0.32 1.94 21.05
C PHE A 119 0.49 1.82 19.77
N ARG A 120 1.83 1.79 19.89
CA ARG A 120 2.73 1.69 18.74
C ARG A 120 2.46 0.43 17.93
N LYS A 121 2.19 -0.69 18.60
CA LYS A 121 1.84 -1.96 17.96
C LYS A 121 0.46 -1.91 17.28
N ASP A 122 -0.55 -1.36 17.96
CA ASP A 122 -1.93 -1.25 17.45
C ASP A 122 -2.05 -0.29 16.26
N ALA A 123 -1.17 0.71 16.18
CA ALA A 123 -1.12 1.72 15.12
C ALA A 123 -0.19 1.35 13.95
N THR A 124 0.47 0.18 13.98
CA THR A 124 1.39 -0.24 12.92
C THR A 124 0.74 -1.29 12.02
N PHE A 125 0.74 -1.01 10.71
CA PHE A 125 0.19 -1.88 9.68
C PHE A 125 1.23 -2.18 8.61
N CYS A 126 1.34 -3.44 8.21
CA CYS A 126 2.31 -3.91 7.23
C CYS A 126 1.59 -4.11 5.87
N PRO A 127 1.83 -3.22 4.88
CA PRO A 127 1.16 -3.32 3.59
C PRO A 127 1.61 -4.56 2.83
N ARG A 128 0.67 -5.16 2.11
CA ARG A 128 0.88 -6.25 1.15
C ARG A 128 0.10 -5.95 -0.13
N PRO A 129 0.43 -6.59 -1.27
CA PRO A 129 -0.35 -6.42 -2.49
C PRO A 129 -1.82 -6.75 -2.24
N GLY A 130 -2.73 -5.89 -2.70
CA GLY A 130 -4.17 -6.13 -2.65
C GLY A 130 -4.68 -6.89 -3.87
N THR A 131 -6.00 -6.95 -4.03
CA THR A 131 -6.67 -7.72 -5.10
C THR A 131 -6.55 -7.15 -6.51
N VAL A 132 -6.17 -5.88 -6.65
CA VAL A 132 -6.02 -5.21 -7.95
C VAL A 132 -4.66 -4.53 -8.03
N ALA A 133 -4.15 -4.32 -9.25
CA ALA A 133 -2.88 -3.65 -9.45
C ALA A 133 -2.87 -2.26 -8.78
N GLY A 134 -1.83 -2.00 -7.97
CA GLY A 134 -1.70 -0.74 -7.24
C GLY A 134 -2.55 -0.62 -5.97
N SER A 135 -3.33 -1.65 -5.60
CA SER A 135 -3.98 -1.69 -4.29
C SER A 135 -3.13 -2.40 -3.24
N VAL A 136 -3.47 -2.15 -1.97
CA VAL A 136 -2.82 -2.73 -0.81
C VAL A 136 -3.83 -3.36 0.14
N THR A 137 -3.43 -4.42 0.80
CA THR A 137 -4.07 -4.93 2.02
C THR A 137 -3.19 -4.58 3.21
N LEU A 138 -3.79 -4.02 4.26
CA LEU A 138 -3.07 -3.55 5.44
C LEU A 138 -3.15 -4.62 6.54
N HIS A 139 -2.08 -5.37 6.76
CA HIS A 139 -2.01 -6.37 7.81
C HIS A 139 -1.67 -5.72 9.16
N SER A 140 -2.33 -6.13 10.25
CA SER A 140 -1.91 -5.67 11.57
C SER A 140 -0.52 -6.20 11.93
N HIS A 141 0.31 -5.36 12.53
CA HIS A 141 1.63 -5.77 12.99
C HIS A 141 1.56 -6.75 14.17
N ASN A 142 0.64 -6.51 15.12
CA ASN A 142 0.55 -7.29 16.37
C ASN A 142 -0.61 -8.28 16.42
N TYR A 143 -1.43 -8.36 15.36
CA TYR A 143 -2.47 -9.37 15.19
C TYR A 143 -2.22 -10.18 13.91
N PRO A 144 -1.37 -11.22 13.97
CA PRO A 144 -1.04 -12.04 12.81
C PRO A 144 -2.29 -12.64 12.17
N GLY A 145 -2.36 -12.60 10.84
CA GLY A 145 -3.50 -13.12 10.07
C GLY A 145 -4.69 -12.18 9.96
N SER A 146 -4.70 -11.05 10.69
CA SER A 146 -5.77 -10.05 10.59
C SER A 146 -5.39 -8.86 9.71
N VAL A 147 -6.36 -8.39 8.94
CA VAL A 147 -6.22 -7.28 7.99
C VAL A 147 -7.30 -6.22 8.20
N VAL A 148 -6.96 -4.98 7.84
CA VAL A 148 -7.93 -3.90 7.79
C VAL A 148 -8.91 -4.16 6.65
N ARG A 149 -10.20 -4.20 6.96
CA ARG A 149 -11.27 -4.27 5.97
C ARG A 149 -12.42 -3.36 6.35
N HIS A 150 -13.24 -3.00 5.37
CA HIS A 150 -14.53 -2.42 5.67
C HIS A 150 -15.60 -3.50 5.88
N ARG A 151 -16.51 -3.28 6.82
CA ARG A 151 -17.79 -4.01 6.96
C ARG A 151 -18.75 -3.25 7.86
N ASP A 152 -20.04 -3.46 7.65
CA ASP A 152 -21.10 -2.95 8.54
C ASP A 152 -21.00 -1.43 8.78
N GLY A 153 -20.56 -0.68 7.76
CA GLY A 153 -20.36 0.78 7.84
C GLY A 153 -19.12 1.25 8.62
N GLY A 154 -18.32 0.33 9.15
CA GLY A 154 -17.06 0.63 9.85
C GLY A 154 -15.84 0.03 9.18
N ILE A 155 -14.68 0.34 9.76
CA ILE A 155 -13.40 -0.27 9.41
C ILE A 155 -12.93 -1.14 10.58
N TRP A 156 -12.60 -2.38 10.28
CA TRP A 156 -12.34 -3.44 11.25
C TRP A 156 -11.06 -4.19 10.92
N LEU A 157 -10.52 -4.84 11.94
CA LEU A 157 -9.44 -5.79 11.83
C LEU A 157 -10.03 -7.20 11.93
N ASP A 158 -10.04 -7.94 10.82
CA ASP A 158 -10.62 -9.28 10.76
C ASP A 158 -9.63 -10.28 10.12
N GLY A 159 -9.77 -11.56 10.47
CA GLY A 159 -9.10 -12.65 9.76
C GLY A 159 -9.77 -12.94 8.42
N SER A 160 -8.96 -13.31 7.41
CA SER A 160 -9.47 -13.68 6.09
C SER A 160 -10.31 -14.95 6.13
N ASP A 161 -11.48 -14.92 5.50
CA ASP A 161 -12.32 -16.09 5.23
C ASP A 161 -12.00 -16.75 3.87
N GLY A 162 -11.00 -16.23 3.15
CA GLY A 162 -10.55 -16.72 1.85
C GLY A 162 -11.46 -16.34 0.67
N THR A 163 -12.54 -15.59 0.90
CA THR A 163 -13.48 -15.23 -0.16
C THR A 163 -12.98 -14.03 -0.99
N PRO A 164 -13.36 -13.95 -2.27
CA PRO A 164 -13.11 -12.75 -3.08
C PRO A 164 -13.76 -11.48 -2.51
N ALA A 165 -14.92 -11.64 -1.85
CA ALA A 165 -15.63 -10.54 -1.21
C ALA A 165 -14.80 -9.94 -0.06
N PHE A 166 -14.28 -10.79 0.83
CA PHE A 166 -13.38 -10.35 1.89
C PHE A 166 -12.14 -9.67 1.33
N ALA A 167 -11.52 -10.28 0.31
CA ALA A 167 -10.30 -9.75 -0.29
C ALA A 167 -10.53 -8.36 -0.92
N GLY A 168 -11.68 -8.14 -1.56
CA GLY A 168 -12.10 -6.82 -2.05
C GLY A 168 -12.31 -5.80 -0.92
N GLN A 169 -13.02 -6.19 0.13
CA GLN A 169 -13.30 -5.36 1.31
C GLN A 169 -12.04 -4.96 2.10
N ALA A 170 -10.98 -5.76 1.99
CA ALA A 170 -9.68 -5.57 2.63
C ALA A 170 -8.62 -4.93 1.70
N SER A 171 -9.00 -4.48 0.50
CA SER A 171 -8.08 -3.89 -0.47
C SER A 171 -8.37 -2.41 -0.68
N PHE A 172 -7.31 -1.60 -0.67
CA PHE A 172 -7.40 -0.15 -0.85
C PHE A 172 -6.45 0.34 -1.94
N VAL A 173 -6.94 1.14 -2.88
CA VAL A 173 -6.08 1.86 -3.84
C VAL A 173 -5.50 3.09 -3.15
N VAL A 174 -4.18 3.21 -3.13
CA VAL A 174 -3.48 4.34 -2.53
C VAL A 174 -3.26 5.42 -3.58
N ARG A 175 -3.76 6.62 -3.32
CA ARG A 175 -3.56 7.77 -4.20
C ARG A 175 -2.79 8.86 -3.46
N LYS A 176 -1.91 9.57 -4.16
CA LYS A 176 -1.30 10.79 -3.61
C LYS A 176 -2.43 11.79 -3.38
N ALA A 177 -2.52 12.35 -2.17
CA ALA A 177 -3.45 13.44 -1.94
C ALA A 177 -3.02 14.62 -2.83
N GLY A 178 -3.86 14.98 -3.80
CA GLY A 178 -3.60 16.13 -4.65
C GLY A 178 -3.51 17.37 -3.77
N ALA A 179 -2.36 18.05 -3.80
CA ALA A 179 -2.30 19.45 -3.38
C ALA A 179 -3.38 20.16 -4.20
N GLY A 180 -4.37 20.74 -3.53
CA GLY A 180 -5.30 21.63 -4.22
C GLY A 180 -4.45 22.72 -4.87
N SER A 181 -4.49 22.79 -6.20
CA SER A 181 -4.20 24.03 -6.91
C SER A 181 -5.22 25.09 -6.51
#